data_AF-A0A089LAC1-F1
#
_entry.id   AF-A0A089LAC1-F1
#
_cell.length_a   1.000
_cell.length_b   1.000
_cell.length_c   1.000
_cell.angle_alpha   90.00
_cell.angle_beta   90.00
_cell.angle_gamma   90.00
#
_symmetry.space_group_name_H-M   'P 1'
#
loop_
_entity.id
_entity.type
_entity.pdbx_description
1 polymer ?
#
loop_
_entity_poly.entity_id
_entity_poly.type
_entity_poly.pdbx_seq_one_letter_code
_entity_poly.pdbx_strand_id
1 'polypeptide(L)'
;MTEQYEMYDDPFKMLILLATLISEKQGTELKFEHVPSYENEVFAIEHQKFLYKKDGTEITWFEFLGRDIASSSDLTRSQYNKMFVDCMASLYSL
;
A
#
# COMPACT_ATOMS: atom_id res chain seq x y z
N MET A 1 13.26 -22.24 1.40
CA MET A 1 12.76 -21.35 0.34
C MET A 1 12.00 -20.21 1.02
N THR A 2 12.66 -19.13 1.46
CA THR A 2 11.95 -18.05 2.18
C THR A 2 12.75 -16.74 2.27
N GLU A 3 13.48 -16.34 1.22
CA GLU A 3 14.28 -15.08 1.25
C GLU A 3 13.68 -13.93 0.42
N GLN A 4 12.66 -14.18 -0.40
CA GLN A 4 12.08 -13.12 -1.25
C GLN A 4 11.11 -12.17 -0.54
N TYR A 5 10.71 -12.47 0.70
CA TYR A 5 9.79 -11.62 1.45
C TYR A 5 10.50 -10.61 2.37
N GLU A 6 11.83 -10.51 2.36
CA GLU A 6 12.57 -9.52 3.18
C GLU A 6 12.83 -8.20 2.44
N MET A 7 11.98 -7.82 1.48
CA MET A 7 12.30 -6.71 0.58
C MET A 7 12.28 -5.33 1.26
N TYR A 8 11.62 -5.18 2.43
CA TYR A 8 11.64 -3.94 3.23
C TYR A 8 11.56 -4.23 4.73
N ASP A 9 12.44 -3.58 5.51
CA ASP A 9 12.41 -3.60 6.98
C ASP A 9 11.19 -2.87 7.58
N ASP A 10 10.65 -1.92 6.82
CA ASP A 10 9.50 -1.11 7.19
C ASP A 10 8.33 -1.40 6.24
N PRO A 11 7.20 -1.97 6.72
CA PRO A 11 6.05 -2.28 5.88
C PRO A 11 5.47 -1.04 5.19
N PHE A 12 5.64 0.16 5.76
CA PHE A 12 5.13 1.40 5.19
C PHE A 12 5.92 1.87 3.95
N LYS A 13 7.17 1.42 3.78
CA LYS A 13 7.92 1.68 2.54
C LYS A 13 7.26 1.01 1.32
N MET A 14 6.62 -0.15 1.51
CA MET A 14 5.87 -0.78 0.42
C MET A 14 4.55 -0.06 0.14
N LEU A 15 3.91 0.53 1.14
CA LEU A 15 2.74 1.39 0.91
C LEU A 15 3.12 2.60 0.06
N ILE A 16 4.26 3.23 0.36
CA ILE A 16 4.82 4.31 -0.46
C ILE A 16 5.12 3.83 -1.88
N LEU A 17 5.78 2.68 -2.03
CA LEU A 17 6.06 2.10 -3.34
C LEU A 17 4.77 1.85 -4.12
N LEU A 18 3.76 1.28 -3.49
CA LEU A 18 2.46 1.02 -4.11
C LEU A 18 1.80 2.33 -4.59
N ALA A 19 1.81 3.38 -3.77
CA ALA A 19 1.32 4.71 -4.16
C ALA A 19 2.10 5.31 -5.34
N THR A 20 3.43 5.10 -5.38
CA THR A 20 4.27 5.50 -6.52
C THR A 20 3.85 4.78 -7.80
N LEU A 21 3.71 3.46 -7.76
CA LEU A 21 3.34 2.65 -8.93
C LEU A 21 1.95 3.02 -9.46
N ILE A 22 1.01 3.35 -8.57
CA ILE A 22 -0.33 3.84 -8.94
C ILE A 22 -0.23 5.19 -9.66
N SER A 23 0.57 6.11 -9.10
CA SER A 23 0.79 7.42 -9.69
C SER A 23 1.41 7.30 -11.09
N GLU A 24 2.42 6.43 -11.25
CA GLU A 24 3.02 6.10 -12.54
C GLU A 24 2.00 5.52 -13.53
N LYS A 25 1.17 4.58 -13.08
CA LYS A 25 0.12 3.97 -13.91
C LYS A 25 -0.93 4.98 -14.39
N GLN A 26 -1.24 5.98 -13.57
CA GLN A 26 -2.18 7.05 -13.91
C GLN A 26 -1.53 8.21 -14.67
N GLY A 27 -0.21 8.21 -14.84
CA GLY A 27 0.52 9.32 -15.47
C GLY A 27 0.54 10.59 -14.62
N THR A 28 0.42 10.46 -13.31
CA THR A 28 0.40 11.57 -12.34
C THR A 28 1.64 11.54 -11.46
N GLU A 29 2.08 12.70 -10.98
CA GLU A 29 3.14 12.78 -9.97
C GLU A 29 2.60 12.39 -8.59
N LEU A 30 3.32 11.53 -7.86
CA LEU A 30 2.97 11.20 -6.49
C LEU A 30 3.20 12.42 -5.59
N LYS A 31 2.11 12.95 -5.02
CA LYS A 31 2.16 13.95 -3.95
C LYS A 31 1.80 13.26 -2.63
N PHE A 32 2.73 13.20 -1.69
CA PHE A 32 2.48 12.57 -0.39
C PHE A 32 1.37 13.25 0.43
N GLU A 33 1.17 14.55 0.18
CA GLU A 33 0.07 15.39 0.68
C GLU A 33 -1.27 15.12 -0.01
N HIS A 34 -1.26 14.43 -1.14
CA HIS A 34 -2.45 14.18 -1.94
C HIS A 34 -2.26 12.93 -2.80
N VAL A 35 -2.27 11.77 -2.13
CA VAL A 35 -2.13 10.47 -2.78
C VAL A 35 -3.31 10.27 -3.74
N PRO A 36 -3.05 9.95 -5.02
CA PRO A 36 -4.11 9.78 -5.99
C PRO A 36 -5.01 8.61 -5.61
N SER A 37 -6.31 8.77 -5.84
CA SER A 37 -7.27 7.70 -5.59
C SER A 37 -7.13 6.60 -6.65
N TYR A 38 -7.15 5.35 -6.20
CA TYR A 38 -7.17 4.18 -7.05
C TYR A 38 -7.94 3.06 -6.38
N GLU A 39 -8.66 2.28 -7.18
CA GLU A 39 -9.44 1.16 -6.69
C GLU A 39 -9.44 0.02 -7.72
N ASN A 40 -9.30 -1.20 -7.21
CA ASN A 40 -9.52 -2.43 -7.98
C ASN A 40 -10.19 -3.49 -7.09
N GLU A 41 -10.25 -4.75 -7.54
CA GLU A 41 -10.87 -5.84 -6.79
C GLU A 41 -10.12 -6.22 -5.50
N VAL A 42 -8.83 -5.93 -5.41
CA VAL A 42 -7.95 -6.35 -4.31
C VAL A 42 -7.78 -5.25 -3.25
N PHE A 43 -7.66 -3.99 -3.66
CA PHE A 43 -7.44 -2.89 -2.74
C PHE A 43 -8.03 -1.57 -3.25
N ALA A 44 -8.16 -0.62 -2.33
CA ALA A 44 -8.43 0.78 -2.62
C ALA A 44 -7.40 1.64 -1.88
N ILE A 45 -6.98 2.73 -2.50
CA ILE A 45 -6.17 3.76 -1.87
C ILE A 45 -6.71 5.12 -2.24
N GLU A 46 -6.69 6.03 -1.29
CA GLU A 46 -7.01 7.44 -1.47
C GLU A 46 -6.19 8.25 -0.47
N HIS A 47 -6.28 9.57 -0.53
CA HIS A 47 -5.59 10.41 0.43
C HIS A 47 -5.99 10.04 1.87
N GLN A 48 -4.98 9.77 2.71
CA GLN A 48 -5.10 9.36 4.12
C GLN A 48 -5.65 7.97 4.40
N LYS A 49 -5.96 7.17 3.36
CA LYS A 49 -6.56 5.86 3.56
C LYS A 49 -6.11 4.84 2.51
N PHE A 50 -5.76 3.66 2.99
CA PHE A 50 -5.58 2.45 2.22
C PHE A 50 -6.49 1.37 2.80
N LEU A 51 -7.14 0.60 1.93
CA LEU A 51 -8.01 -0.52 2.29
C LEU A 51 -7.60 -1.75 1.48
N TYR A 52 -7.22 -2.81 2.17
CA TYR A 52 -7.06 -4.13 1.58
C TYR A 52 -8.39 -4.89 1.67
N LYS A 53 -9.01 -5.14 0.52
CA LYS A 53 -10.39 -5.61 0.44
C LYS A 53 -10.58 -7.07 0.84
N LYS A 54 -9.52 -7.89 0.79
CA LYS A 54 -9.63 -9.33 1.09
C LYS A 54 -9.95 -9.62 2.55
N ASP A 55 -9.42 -8.83 3.48
CA ASP A 55 -9.66 -9.01 4.92
C ASP A 55 -10.14 -7.73 5.63
N GLY A 56 -10.29 -6.62 4.90
CA GLY A 56 -10.77 -5.36 5.44
C GLY A 56 -9.72 -4.59 6.23
N THR A 57 -8.43 -4.94 6.13
CA THR A 57 -7.36 -4.18 6.78
C THR A 57 -7.30 -2.76 6.22
N GLU A 58 -7.42 -1.78 7.10
CA GLU A 58 -7.29 -0.36 6.79
C GLU A 58 -5.96 0.18 7.32
N ILE A 59 -5.26 0.96 6.50
CA ILE A 59 -4.10 1.74 6.92
C ILE A 59 -4.42 3.21 6.69
N THR A 60 -4.29 4.02 7.72
CA THR A 60 -4.55 5.46 7.68
C THR A 60 -3.31 6.24 8.07
N TRP A 61 -3.15 7.44 7.53
CA TRP A 61 -2.08 8.37 7.90
C TRP A 61 -2.62 9.79 7.95
N PHE A 62 -1.96 10.67 8.70
CA PHE A 62 -2.39 12.05 8.84
C PHE A 62 -1.56 12.98 7.95
N GLU A 63 -2.22 13.77 7.10
CA GLU A 63 -1.66 14.80 6.20
C GLU A 63 -0.65 14.30 5.14
N PHE A 64 0.34 13.49 5.51
CA PHE A 64 1.45 13.06 4.66
C PHE A 64 1.62 11.54 4.73
N LEU A 65 1.59 10.87 3.57
CA LEU A 65 1.92 9.45 3.51
C LEU A 65 3.40 9.26 3.91
N GLY A 66 3.64 8.52 4.99
CA GLY A 66 4.99 8.26 5.55
C GLY A 66 5.18 8.71 7.00
N ARG A 67 4.19 9.38 7.61
CA ARG A 67 4.17 9.74 9.04
C ARG A 67 2.86 9.36 9.69
N ASP A 68 2.92 9.12 11.01
CA ASP A 68 1.75 8.86 11.87
C ASP A 68 0.80 7.80 11.29
N ILE A 69 1.40 6.72 10.77
CA ILE A 69 0.65 5.66 10.11
C ILE A 69 0.06 4.73 11.17
N ALA A 70 -1.25 4.52 11.09
CA ALA A 70 -1.99 3.59 11.92
C ALA A 70 -2.61 2.50 11.03
N SER A 71 -2.70 1.29 11.56
CA SER A 71 -3.40 0.16 10.92
C SER A 71 -4.55 -0.29 11.81
N SER A 72 -5.67 -0.68 11.21
CA SER A 72 -6.79 -1.29 11.92
C SER A 72 -6.46 -2.69 12.46
N SER A 73 -5.44 -3.33 11.89
CA SER A 73 -5.04 -4.71 12.17
C SER A 73 -3.59 -4.74 12.67
N ASP A 74 -3.33 -5.56 13.69
CA ASP A 74 -1.98 -5.80 14.19
C ASP A 74 -1.24 -6.81 13.29
N LEU A 75 -0.79 -6.27 12.15
CA LEU A 75 0.01 -6.88 11.09
C LEU A 75 1.39 -7.36 11.54
N THR A 76 1.74 -8.65 11.44
CA THR A 76 3.17 -9.01 11.38
C THR A 76 3.81 -8.50 10.09
N ARG A 77 5.13 -8.28 10.09
CA ARG A 77 5.89 -7.86 8.88
C ARG A 77 5.59 -8.75 7.67
N SER A 78 5.61 -10.06 7.85
CA SER A 78 5.36 -11.01 6.76
C SER A 78 3.95 -10.87 6.17
N GLN A 79 2.95 -10.57 7.00
CA GLN A 79 1.57 -10.35 6.54
C GLN A 79 1.45 -9.05 5.73
N TYR A 80 2.07 -7.95 6.18
CA TYR A 80 2.14 -6.73 5.37
C TYR A 80 2.80 -6.98 4.02
N ASN A 81 3.95 -7.66 4.01
CA ASN A 81 4.69 -7.95 2.78
C ASN A 81 3.83 -8.77 1.81
N LYS A 82 3.13 -9.79 2.30
CA LYS A 82 2.22 -10.59 1.48
C LYS A 82 1.06 -9.75 0.91
N MET A 83 0.45 -8.90 1.75
CA MET A 83 -0.63 -8.01 1.35
C MET A 83 -0.19 -7.04 0.25
N PHE A 84 0.97 -6.38 0.40
CA PHE A 84 1.47 -5.45 -0.61
C PHE A 84 1.90 -6.13 -1.90
N VAL A 85 2.49 -7.33 -1.84
CA VAL A 85 2.79 -8.12 -3.04
C VAL A 85 1.52 -8.46 -3.81
N ASP A 86 0.45 -8.87 -3.11
CA ASP A 86 -0.86 -9.13 -3.71
C ASP A 86 -1.45 -7.87 -4.36
N CYS A 87 -1.34 -6.71 -3.70
CA CYS A 87 -1.75 -5.42 -4.27
C CYS A 87 -0.95 -5.05 -5.53
N MET A 88 0.39 -5.19 -5.49
CA MET A 88 1.25 -4.92 -6.65
C MET A 88 0.94 -5.87 -7.82
N ALA A 89 0.75 -7.17 -7.57
CA ALA A 89 0.37 -8.12 -8.60
C ALA A 89 -0.97 -7.73 -9.26
N SER A 90 -1.96 -7.35 -8.45
CA SER A 90 -3.27 -6.89 -8.93
C SER A 90 -3.19 -5.59 -9.75
N LEU A 91 -2.19 -4.74 -9.51
CA LEU A 91 -1.98 -3.50 -10.26
C LEU A 91 -1.55 -3.79 -11.71
N TYR A 92 -0.76 -4.83 -11.93
CA TYR A 92 -0.22 -5.18 -13.26
C TYR A 92 -0.97 -6.33 -13.96
N SER A 93 -2.03 -6.86 -13.35
CA SER A 93 -2.76 -8.04 -13.83
C SER A 93 -1.84 -9.22 -14.13
N LEU A 94 -0.80 -9.40 -13.29
CA LEU A 94 0.13 -10.54 -13.35
C LEU A 94 -0.52 -11.81 -12.76
#